data_AF-A0A059AFV4-F1
#
_entry.id   AF-A0A059AFV4-F1
#
_cell.length_a   1.000
_cell.length_b   1.000
_cell.length_c   1.000
_cell.angle_alpha   90.00
_cell.angle_beta   90.00
_cell.angle_gamma   90.00
#
_symmetry.space_group_name_H-M   'P 1'
#
loop_
_entity.id
_entity.type
_entity.pdbx_description
1 polymer ?
#
loop_
_entity_poly.entity_id
_entity_poly.type
_entity_poly.pdbx_seq_one_letter_code
_entity_poly.pdbx_strand_id
1 'polypeptide(L)' 'MDLDLSPKLAKKVYGGDGGSYLAWCPSELPMLREGNIGAAKLALEKDGLALPRYSDSAKVAYVLQ' A
#
# COMPACT_ATOMS: atom_id res chain seq x y z
N MET A 1 -9.26 -24.46 -2.45
CA MET A 1 -9.12 -23.65 -1.22
C MET A 1 -9.97 -22.42 -1.41
N ASP A 2 -10.82 -22.10 -0.45
CA ASP A 2 -11.63 -20.88 -0.53
C ASP A 2 -10.74 -19.67 -0.23
N LEU A 3 -10.51 -18.85 -1.25
CA LEU A 3 -9.75 -17.62 -1.14
C LEU A 3 -10.69 -16.53 -0.62
N ASP A 4 -10.37 -15.95 0.54
CA ASP A 4 -11.15 -14.84 1.06
C ASP A 4 -10.91 -13.57 0.22
N LEU A 5 -11.92 -13.20 -0.57
CA LEU A 5 -11.95 -12.02 -1.45
C LEU A 5 -12.75 -10.86 -0.85
N SER A 6 -13.11 -10.92 0.44
CA SER A 6 -13.80 -9.82 1.10
C SER A 6 -12.93 -8.53 1.10
N PRO A 7 -13.55 -7.34 1.09
CA PRO A 7 -12.81 -6.08 1.18
C PRO A 7 -11.91 -6.04 2.42
N LYS A 8 -10.66 -5.61 2.24
CA LYS A 8 -9.67 -5.48 3.32
C LYS A 8 -9.27 -4.04 3.53
N LEU A 9 -9.11 -3.64 4.78
CA LEU A 9 -8.53 -2.34 5.12
C LEU A 9 -7.00 -2.40 5.07
N ALA A 10 -6.38 -1.31 4.61
CA ALA A 10 -4.94 -1.18 4.66
C ALA A 10 -4.46 -1.00 6.11
N LYS A 11 -3.29 -1.54 6.43
CA LYS A 11 -2.64 -1.30 7.71
C LYS A 11 -1.67 -0.14 7.58
N LYS A 12 -1.68 0.79 8.53
CA LYS A 12 -0.65 1.84 8.63
C LYS A 12 0.68 1.18 8.98
N VAL A 13 1.66 1.30 8.09
CA VAL A 13 3.01 0.75 8.28
C VAL A 13 3.88 1.76 9.00
N TYR A 14 3.83 3.02 8.57
CA TYR A 14 4.51 4.13 9.23
C TYR A 14 3.82 5.46 8.90
N GLY A 15 4.14 6.51 9.66
CA GLY A 15 3.70 7.86 9.37
C GLY A 15 4.23 8.86 10.39
N GLY A 16 4.11 10.14 10.05
CA GLY A 16 4.47 11.29 10.87
C GLY A 16 3.75 12.53 10.35
N ASP A 17 4.27 13.71 10.69
CA ASP A 17 3.59 14.98 10.41
C ASP A 17 3.38 15.24 8.91
N GLY A 18 4.29 14.77 8.07
CA GLY A 18 4.20 14.92 6.60
C GLY A 18 3.27 13.92 5.91
N GLY A 19 2.68 12.96 6.62
CA GLY A 19 1.81 11.95 6.02
C GLY A 19 1.98 10.53 6.57
N SER A 20 1.35 9.58 5.87
CA SER A 20 1.35 8.17 6.25
C SER A 20 1.44 7.23 5.05
N TYR A 21 2.01 6.06 5.31
CA TYR A 21 2.09 4.96 4.36
C TYR A 21 1.31 3.77 4.91
N LEU A 22 0.27 3.37 4.18
CA LEU A 22 -0.54 2.20 4.48
C LEU A 22 -0.28 1.12 3.44
N ALA A 23 -0.35 -0.15 3.84
CA ALA A 23 -0.12 -1.28 2.94
C ALA A 23 -1.13 -2.40 3.13
N TRP A 24 -1.33 -3.15 2.04
CA TRP A 24 -1.93 -4.47 2.02
C TRP A 24 -0.83 -5.46 1.66
N CYS A 25 -0.48 -6.34 2.61
CA CYS A 25 0.67 -7.22 2.49
C CYS A 25 0.28 -8.61 1.94
N PRO A 26 0.93 -9.14 0.89
CA PRO A 26 0.68 -10.50 0.38
C PRO A 26 1.05 -11.61 1.37
N SER A 27 1.88 -11.30 2.36
CA SER A 27 2.16 -12.20 3.49
C SER A 27 0.91 -12.42 4.36
N GLU A 28 0.00 -11.45 4.41
CA GLU A 28 -1.20 -11.46 5.27
C GLU A 28 -2.49 -11.69 4.47
N LEU A 29 -2.50 -11.36 3.18
CA LEU A 29 -3.67 -11.43 2.31
C LEU A 29 -3.40 -12.41 1.16
N PRO A 30 -3.87 -13.67 1.29
CA PRO A 30 -3.65 -14.69 0.27
C PRO A 30 -4.08 -14.27 -1.13
N MET A 31 -5.14 -13.47 -1.26
CA MET A 31 -5.61 -12.98 -2.56
C MET A 31 -4.60 -12.12 -3.32
N LEU A 32 -3.77 -11.37 -2.60
CA LEU A 32 -2.71 -10.57 -3.20
C LEU A 32 -1.49 -11.41 -3.55
N ARG A 33 -1.22 -12.45 -2.75
CA ARG A 33 -0.18 -13.43 -3.05
C ARG A 33 -0.49 -14.19 -4.33
N GLU A 34 -1.74 -14.61 -4.52
CA GLU A 34 -2.19 -15.29 -5.73
C GLU A 34 -2.03 -14.41 -6.97
N GLY A 35 -2.36 -13.12 -6.85
CA GLY A 35 -2.14 -12.14 -7.92
C GLY A 35 -0.67 -11.72 -8.11
N ASN A 36 0.25 -12.19 -7.26
CA ASN A 36 1.66 -11.75 -7.20
C ASN A 36 1.82 -10.22 -7.19
N ILE A 37 0.97 -9.53 -6.42
CA ILE A 37 0.96 -8.08 -6.32
C ILE A 37 0.98 -7.63 -4.87
N GLY A 38 1.59 -6.48 -4.60
CA GLY A 38 1.39 -5.73 -3.36
C GLY A 38 0.55 -4.48 -3.62
N ALA A 39 -0.10 -3.94 -2.59
CA ALA A 39 -0.79 -2.67 -2.69
C ALA A 39 -0.43 -1.76 -1.52
N ALA A 40 -0.42 -0.45 -1.78
CA ALA A 40 -0.15 0.55 -0.77
C ALA A 40 -0.91 1.85 -1.06
N LYS A 41 -1.16 2.62 -0.01
CA LYS A 41 -1.70 3.97 -0.06
C LYS A 41 -0.71 4.92 0.59
N LEU A 42 -0.21 5.87 -0.20
CA LEU A 42 0.55 7.01 0.29
C LEU A 42 -0.42 8.17 0.50
N ALA A 43 -0.50 8.68 1.72
CA ALA A 43 -1.23 9.89 2.05
C ALA A 43 -0.21 10.96 2.48
N LEU A 44 -0.17 12.08 1.78
CA LEU A 44 0.66 13.23 2.13
C LEU A 44 -0.23 14.29 2.78
N GLU A 45 0.20 14.79 3.93
CA GLU A 45 -0.41 15.98 4.51
C GLU A 45 0.03 17.23 3.75
N LYS A 46 -0.62 18.36 4.05
CA LYS A 46 -0.20 19.66 3.49
C LYS A 46 1.29 19.89 3.80
N ASP A 47 2.03 20.34 2.80
CA ASP A 47 3.49 20.56 2.85
C ASP A 47 4.32 19.29 3.16
N GLY A 48 3.68 18.11 3.09
CA GLY A 48 4.30 16.80 3.27
C GLY A 48 5.09 16.36 2.03
N LEU A 49 6.26 15.75 2.26
CA LEU A 49 7.13 15.23 1.21
C LEU A 49 7.45 13.74 1.45
N ALA A 50 7.11 12.89 0.48
CA ALA A 50 7.65 11.54 0.42
C ALA A 50 9.09 11.57 -0.10
N LEU A 51 10.04 11.10 0.71
CA LEU A 51 11.43 11.01 0.29
C LEU A 51 11.60 10.01 -0.87
N PRO A 52 12.57 10.23 -1.78
CA PRO A 52 12.86 9.32 -2.88
C PRO A 52 13.06 7.87 -2.41
N ARG A 53 12.39 6.94 -3.09
CA ARG A 53 12.43 5.50 -2.81
C ARG A 53 12.39 4.73 -4.14
N TYR A 54 13.14 3.63 -4.21
CA TYR A 54 13.09 2.68 -5.32
C TYR A 54 12.43 1.36 -4.90
N SER A 55 12.10 0.53 -5.89
CA SER A 55 11.61 -0.84 -5.73
C SER A 55 12.30 -1.75 -6.73
N ASP A 56 12.36 -3.02 -6.38
CA ASP A 56 12.72 -4.13 -7.27
C ASP A 56 11.60 -4.56 -8.24
N SER A 57 10.40 -3.98 -8.11
CA SER A 57 9.21 -4.26 -8.93
C SER A 57 8.62 -3.00 -9.55
N ALA A 58 8.00 -3.16 -10.72
CA ALA A 58 7.27 -2.09 -11.39
C ALA A 58 6.02 -1.68 -10.57
N LYS A 59 5.66 -0.40 -10.63
CA LYS A 59 4.51 0.16 -9.91
C LYS A 59 3.65 0.99 -10.84
N VAL A 60 2.34 0.89 -10.64
CA VAL A 60 1.34 1.79 -11.21
C VAL A 60 0.76 2.61 -10.07
N ALA A 61 0.69 3.92 -10.24
CA ALA A 61 0.14 4.83 -9.24
C ALA A 61 -1.10 5.54 -9.79
N TYR A 62 -2.09 5.75 -8.92
CA TYR A 62 -3.31 6.50 -9.22
C TYR A 62 -3.54 7.54 -8.12
N VAL A 63 -3.73 8.80 -8.52
CA VAL A 63 -3.96 9.92 -7.60
C VAL A 63 -5.46 10.00 -7.31
N LEU A 64 -5.82 9.85 -6.03
CA LEU A 64 -7.21 9.84 -5.57
C LEU A 64 -7.71 11.20 -5.07
N GLN A 65 -6.80 12.08 -4.64
CA GLN A 65 -7.09 13.40 -4.07
C GLN A 65 -5.89 14.33 -4.32
#